data_AF-A0A846ZSY9-F1
#
_entry.id   AF-A0A846ZSY9-F1
#
_cell.length_a   1.000
_cell.length_b   1.000
_cell.length_c   1.000
_cell.angle_alpha   90.00
_cell.angle_beta   90.00
_cell.angle_gamma   90.00
#
_symmetry.space_group_name_H-M   'P 1'
#
loop_
_entity.id
_entity.type
_entity.pdbx_description
1 polymer ?
#
loop_
_entity_poly.entity_id
_entity_poly.type
_entity_poly.pdbx_seq_one_letter_code
_entity_poly.pdbx_strand_id
1 'polypeptide(L)'
;MKNKGFTLIELLAVVLLIGITLVLVFTSVKNIMIENKNTEFKNYEKIMKTSANLYFEKKPALLEVTLDQLIEDNLIKPINDEYICTGKVVKNNNAVELECKKDDVPIWPSGE
;
A
#
# COMPACT_ATOMS: atom_id res chain seq x y z
N MET A 1 20.96 -52.97 -12.03
CA MET A 1 20.35 -51.62 -12.02
C MET A 1 21.45 -50.61 -12.27
N LYS A 2 21.33 -49.77 -13.30
CA LYS A 2 22.38 -48.82 -13.70
C LYS A 2 22.01 -47.44 -13.15
N ASN A 3 22.54 -47.11 -11.97
CA ASN A 3 22.34 -45.81 -11.33
C ASN A 3 23.13 -44.78 -12.14
N LYS A 4 22.46 -44.02 -13.00
CA LYS A 4 23.05 -42.85 -13.65
C LYS A 4 23.02 -41.70 -12.64
N GLY A 5 24.18 -41.41 -12.04
CA GLY A 5 24.33 -40.22 -11.19
C GLY A 5 24.25 -38.95 -12.03
N PHE A 6 23.69 -37.89 -11.43
CA PHE A 6 23.68 -36.55 -12.03
C PHE A 6 25.11 -36.09 -12.31
N THR A 7 25.34 -35.53 -13.49
CA THR A 7 26.62 -34.95 -13.84
C THR A 7 26.72 -33.50 -13.37
N LEU A 8 27.93 -33.03 -13.08
CA LEU A 8 28.16 -31.65 -12.62
C LEU A 8 27.67 -30.61 -13.64
N ILE A 9 27.76 -30.92 -14.94
CA ILE A 9 27.31 -30.05 -16.01
C ILE A 9 25.79 -29.90 -16.06
N GLU A 10 25.05 -30.98 -15.78
CA GLU A 10 23.59 -30.92 -15.67
C GLU A 10 23.17 -30.06 -14.48
N LEU A 11 23.87 -30.17 -13.35
CA LEU A 11 23.62 -29.33 -12.18
C LEU A 11 23.93 -27.85 -12.47
N LEU A 12 25.04 -27.57 -13.14
CA LEU A 12 25.45 -26.21 -13.50
C LEU A 12 24.44 -25.54 -14.44
N ALA A 13 23.94 -26.28 -15.44
CA ALA A 13 22.91 -25.78 -16.34
C ALA A 13 21.63 -25.38 -15.60
N VAL A 14 21.21 -26.14 -14.60
CA VAL A 14 20.01 -25.84 -13.79
C VAL A 14 20.19 -24.57 -12.95
N VAL A 15 21.33 -24.41 -12.26
CA VAL A 15 21.57 -23.22 -11.43
C VAL A 15 21.67 -21.95 -12.28
N LEU A 16 22.24 -22.04 -13.48
CA LEU A 16 22.26 -20.91 -14.43
C LEU A 16 20.85 -20.51 -14.86
N LEU A 17 19.99 -21.48 -15.19
CA LEU A 17 18.60 -21.21 -15.55
C LEU A 17 17.81 -20.61 -14.37
N ILE A 18 18.05 -21.09 -13.14
CA ILE A 18 17.45 -20.50 -11.94
C ILE A 18 17.92 -19.06 -11.75
N GLY A 19 19.22 -18.77 -11.93
CA GLY A 19 19.76 -17.42 -11.80
C GLY A 19 19.09 -16.41 -12.75
N ILE A 20 18.93 -16.78 -14.02
CA ILE A 20 18.31 -15.90 -15.03
C ILE A 20 16.82 -15.68 -14.73
N THR A 21 16.10 -16.74 -14.33
CA THR A 21 14.67 -16.64 -14.04
C THR A 21 14.40 -15.82 -12.78
N LEU A 22 15.25 -15.91 -11.75
CA LEU A 22 15.13 -15.12 -10.53
C LEU A 22 15.21 -13.61 -10.78
N VAL A 23 16.08 -13.15 -11.68
CA VAL A 23 16.21 -11.72 -12.02
C VAL A 23 14.91 -11.19 -12.62
N LEU A 24 14.31 -11.93 -13.56
CA LEU A 24 13.04 -11.56 -14.20
C LEU A 24 11.88 -11.53 -13.20
N VAL A 25 11.78 -12.56 -12.35
CA VAL A 25 10.73 -12.64 -11.32
C VAL A 25 10.85 -11.48 -10.33
N PHE A 26 12.06 -11.17 -9.87
CA PHE A 26 12.29 -10.13 -8.86
C PHE A 26 11.83 -8.74 -9.31
N THR A 27 12.15 -8.34 -10.55
CA THR A 27 11.71 -7.05 -11.10
C THR A 27 10.20 -6.96 -11.23
N SER A 28 9.55 -8.05 -11.63
CA SER A 28 8.09 -8.11 -11.77
C SER A 28 7.37 -8.01 -10.42
N VAL A 29 7.85 -8.74 -9.41
CA VAL A 29 7.30 -8.70 -8.05
C VAL A 29 7.45 -7.30 -7.42
N LYS A 30 8.60 -6.64 -7.63
CA LYS A 30 8.82 -5.26 -7.16
C LYS A 30 7.79 -4.29 -7.72
N ASN A 31 7.55 -4.32 -9.03
CA ASN A 31 6.61 -3.42 -9.68
C ASN A 31 5.18 -3.64 -9.16
N ILE A 32 4.74 -4.91 -9.04
CA ILE A 32 3.42 -5.27 -8.49
C ILE A 32 3.29 -4.78 -7.04
N MET A 33 4.34 -4.90 -6.23
CA MET A 33 4.29 -4.43 -4.84
C MET A 33 4.10 -2.91 -4.76
N ILE A 34 4.78 -2.14 -5.62
CA ILE A 34 4.63 -0.68 -5.69
C ILE A 34 3.22 -0.30 -6.16
N GLU A 35 2.72 -0.96 -7.20
CA GLU A 35 1.35 -0.75 -7.71
C GLU A 35 0.28 -1.07 -6.67
N ASN A 36 0.46 -2.17 -5.93
CA ASN A 36 -0.42 -2.54 -4.83
C ASN A 36 -0.43 -1.48 -3.74
N LYS A 37 0.73 -0.98 -3.31
CA LYS A 37 0.81 0.12 -2.32
C LYS A 37 0.10 1.39 -2.80
N ASN A 38 0.27 1.75 -4.07
CA ASN A 38 -0.40 2.92 -4.64
C ASN A 38 -1.93 2.74 -4.74
N THR A 39 -2.36 1.53 -5.09
CA THR A 39 -3.79 1.17 -5.16
C THR A 39 -4.42 1.16 -3.77
N GLU A 40 -3.71 0.60 -2.78
CA GLU A 40 -4.12 0.59 -1.38
C GLU A 40 -4.29 2.02 -0.85
N PHE A 41 -3.32 2.91 -1.11
CA PHE A 41 -3.40 4.32 -0.73
C PHE A 41 -4.64 5.02 -1.32
N LYS A 42 -4.90 4.84 -2.61
CA LYS A 42 -6.11 5.39 -3.27
C LYS A 42 -7.40 4.85 -2.68
N ASN A 43 -7.42 3.56 -2.31
CA ASN A 43 -8.57 2.95 -1.67
C ASN A 43 -8.81 3.54 -0.27
N TYR A 44 -7.76 3.77 0.52
CA TYR A 44 -7.90 4.45 1.81
C TYR A 44 -8.44 5.86 1.66
N GLU A 45 -7.93 6.66 0.72
CA GLU A 45 -8.43 8.00 0.45
C GLU A 45 -9.94 7.96 0.10
N LYS A 46 -10.36 7.02 -0.74
CA LYS A 46 -11.77 6.84 -1.09
C LYS A 46 -12.64 6.48 0.12
N ILE A 47 -12.19 5.52 0.92
CA ILE A 47 -12.91 5.09 2.13
C ILE A 47 -13.05 6.27 3.10
N MET A 48 -11.98 7.02 3.35
CA MET A 48 -12.01 8.20 4.21
C MET A 48 -13.01 9.25 3.71
N LYS A 49 -13.00 9.57 2.41
CA LYS A 49 -13.97 10.53 1.83
C LYS A 49 -15.40 10.05 2.04
N THR A 50 -15.66 8.76 1.82
CA THR A 50 -16.98 8.16 2.07
C THR A 50 -17.36 8.22 3.55
N SER A 51 -16.46 7.86 4.47
CA SER A 51 -16.70 7.92 5.91
C SER A 51 -16.96 9.35 6.40
N ALA A 52 -16.22 10.33 5.89
CA ALA A 52 -16.44 11.73 6.22
C ALA A 52 -17.78 12.26 5.69
N ASN A 53 -18.18 11.88 4.48
CA ASN A 53 -19.50 12.21 3.95
C ASN A 53 -20.62 11.63 4.84
N LEU A 54 -20.49 10.36 5.25
CA LEU A 54 -21.44 9.74 6.19
C LEU A 54 -21.49 10.49 7.54
N TYR A 55 -20.34 10.95 8.03
CA TYR A 55 -20.27 11.74 9.26
C TYR A 55 -21.02 13.08 9.12
N PHE A 56 -20.84 13.78 8.01
CA PHE A 56 -21.55 15.04 7.74
C PHE A 56 -23.05 14.85 7.49
N GLU A 57 -23.48 13.72 6.94
CA GLU A 57 -24.91 13.38 6.86
C GLU A 57 -25.52 13.17 8.25
N LYS A 58 -24.80 12.50 9.15
CA LYS A 58 -25.23 12.27 10.54
C LYS A 58 -25.21 13.56 11.38
N LYS A 59 -24.28 14.48 11.12
CA LYS A 59 -24.10 15.74 11.87
C LYS A 59 -23.94 16.93 10.90
N PRO A 60 -25.05 17.42 10.31
CA PRO A 60 -25.01 18.41 9.22
C PRO A 60 -24.49 19.80 9.62
N ALA A 61 -24.43 20.10 10.92
CA ALA A 61 -23.92 21.36 11.45
C ALA A 61 -22.38 21.41 11.56
N LEU A 62 -21.69 20.27 11.39
CA LEU A 62 -20.22 20.21 11.43
C LEU A 62 -19.67 20.36 10.02
N LEU A 63 -18.64 21.20 9.88
CA LEU A 63 -17.94 21.46 8.62
C LEU A 63 -16.54 20.85 8.58
N GLU A 64 -16.07 20.35 9.72
CA GLU A 64 -14.77 19.69 9.88
C GLU A 64 -14.95 18.37 10.63
N VAL A 65 -14.19 17.34 10.22
CA VAL A 65 -14.06 16.07 10.96
C VAL A 65 -12.60 15.61 10.95
N THR A 66 -12.11 15.14 12.09
CA THR A 66 -10.77 14.55 12.21
C THR A 66 -10.81 13.03 12.00
N LEU A 67 -9.68 12.43 11.65
CA LEU A 67 -9.59 10.97 11.48
C LEU A 67 -9.97 10.20 12.76
N ASP A 68 -9.55 10.70 13.92
CA ASP A 68 -9.88 10.10 15.22
C ASP A 68 -11.39 10.03 15.46
N GLN A 69 -12.13 11.08 15.08
CA GLN A 69 -13.59 11.11 15.21
C GLN A 69 -14.28 10.09 14.30
N LEU A 70 -13.72 9.81 13.11
CA LEU A 70 -14.24 8.77 12.21
C LEU A 70 -13.99 7.36 12.77
N ILE A 71 -12.87 7.17 13.48
CA ILE A 71 -12.53 5.91 14.15
C ILE A 71 -13.44 5.71 15.38
N GLU A 72 -13.63 6.76 16.19
CA GLU A 72 -14.53 6.76 17.35
C GLU A 72 -15.99 6.47 16.98
N ASP A 73 -16.49 7.09 15.90
CA ASP A 73 -17.83 6.83 15.38
C ASP A 73 -17.91 5.49 14.60
N ASN A 74 -16.83 4.70 14.56
CA ASN A 74 -16.70 3.39 13.90
C ASN A 74 -17.05 3.43 12.40
N LEU A 75 -16.78 4.56 11.75
CA LEU A 75 -17.01 4.79 10.31
C LEU A 75 -15.81 4.36 9.46
N ILE A 76 -14.63 4.22 10.07
CA ILE A 76 -13.41 3.73 9.43
C ILE A 76 -12.61 2.87 10.41
N LYS A 77 -11.90 1.86 9.89
CA LYS A 77 -10.95 1.08 10.69
C LYS A 77 -9.65 1.88 10.87
N PRO A 78 -8.92 1.70 11.98
CA PRO A 78 -7.60 2.29 12.13
C PRO A 78 -6.72 1.86 10.95
N ILE A 79 -6.07 2.84 10.33
CA ILE A 79 -5.14 2.61 9.23
C ILE A 79 -3.82 2.16 9.84
N ASN A 80 -3.21 1.15 9.23
CA ASN A 80 -1.96 0.57 9.70
C ASN A 80 -0.82 1.62 9.71
N ASP A 81 0.14 1.47 10.63
CA ASP A 81 1.20 2.44 10.96
C ASP A 81 2.15 2.82 9.79
N GLU A 82 1.95 2.26 8.58
CA GLU A 82 2.73 2.57 7.38
C GLU A 82 2.32 3.91 6.71
N TYR A 83 1.20 4.52 7.13
CA TYR A 83 0.69 5.77 6.58
C TYR A 83 0.31 6.76 7.69
N ILE A 84 1.06 7.88 7.81
CA ILE A 84 0.69 8.98 8.72
C ILE A 84 -0.38 9.86 8.06
N CYS A 85 -1.64 9.53 8.30
CA CYS A 85 -2.77 10.36 7.88
C CYS A 85 -3.06 11.44 8.94
N THR A 86 -2.27 12.51 8.98
CA THR A 86 -2.54 13.68 9.84
C THR A 86 -3.24 14.76 9.02
N GLY A 87 -4.57 14.72 8.95
CA GLY A 87 -5.35 15.67 8.18
C GLY A 87 -6.77 15.86 8.73
N LYS A 88 -7.31 17.07 8.57
CA LYS A 88 -8.72 17.37 8.82
C LYS A 88 -9.48 17.28 7.51
N VAL A 89 -10.65 16.65 7.52
CA VAL A 89 -11.58 16.70 6.40
C VAL A 89 -12.43 17.96 6.54
N VAL A 90 -12.29 18.90 5.61
CA VAL A 90 -13.14 20.10 5.53
C VAL A 90 -14.16 19.94 4.41
N LYS A 91 -15.43 20.24 4.70
CA LYS A 91 -16.51 20.28 3.71
C LYS A 91 -16.47 21.62 2.96
N ASN A 92 -15.74 21.72 1.85
CA ASN A 92 -15.77 22.91 0.99
C ASN A 92 -16.33 22.56 -0.39
N ASN A 93 -17.45 23.19 -0.80
CA ASN A 93 -18.10 23.05 -2.11
C ASN A 93 -18.04 21.63 -2.75
N ASN A 94 -18.39 20.60 -1.97
CA ASN A 94 -18.43 19.18 -2.35
C ASN A 94 -17.07 18.48 -2.56
N ALA A 95 -15.95 19.11 -2.23
CA ALA A 95 -14.64 18.47 -2.19
C ALA A 95 -14.21 18.23 -0.74
N VAL A 96 -14.07 16.96 -0.37
CA VAL A 96 -13.36 16.53 0.84
C VAL A 96 -11.88 16.53 0.50
N GLU A 97 -11.14 17.50 1.04
CA GLU A 97 -9.69 17.61 0.88
C GLU A 97 -9.01 16.91 2.06
N LEU A 98 -8.29 15.82 1.78
CA LEU A 98 -7.53 15.04 2.75
C LEU A 98 -6.05 15.23 2.46
N GLU A 99 -5.32 15.89 3.36
CA GLU A 99 -3.86 15.93 3.31
C GLU A 99 -3.27 14.68 3.97
N CYS A 100 -3.36 13.53 3.29
CA CYS A 100 -2.64 12.34 3.69
C CYS A 100 -1.22 12.41 3.10
N LYS A 101 -0.21 12.65 3.94
CA LYS A 101 1.18 12.48 3.54
C LYS A 101 1.56 11.02 3.67
N LYS A 102 2.12 10.44 2.62
CA LYS A 102 2.85 9.17 2.76
C LYS A 102 3.98 9.47 3.73
N ASP A 103 4.10 8.72 4.81
CA ASP A 103 5.33 8.79 5.58
C ASP A 103 6.44 8.37 4.61
N ASP A 104 7.44 9.21 4.40
CA ASP A 104 8.60 8.84 3.60
C ASP A 104 9.34 7.74 4.36
N VAL A 105 8.83 6.51 4.30
CA VAL A 105 9.55 5.33 4.76
C VAL A 105 10.88 5.40 4.03
N PRO A 106 12.01 5.54 4.73
CA PRO A 106 13.29 5.72 4.09
C PRO A 106 13.47 4.57 3.12
N ILE A 107 13.64 4.92 1.85
CA ILE A 107 14.20 4.02 0.86
C ILE A 107 15.57 3.68 1.45
N TRP A 108 15.67 2.55 2.15
CA TRP A 108 16.97 2.03 2.55
C TRP A 108 17.84 2.05 1.30
N PRO A 109 19.07 2.59 1.39
CA PRO A 109 19.86 2.87 0.20
C PRO A 109 19.97 1.57 -0.56
N SER A 110 19.48 1.57 -1.81
CA SER A 110 19.90 0.57 -2.77
C SER A 110 21.42 0.69 -2.82
N GLY A 111 22.09 -0.24 -2.15
CA GLY A 111 23.53 -0.38 -2.25
C GLY A 111 23.91 -0.58 -3.71
N GLU A 112 24.90 0.22 -4.09
CA GLU A 112 25.72 0.17 -5.32
C GLU A 112 25.08 0.65 -6.63
#